data_AF-A0A4D6L8W6-F1
#
_entry.id   AF-A0A4D6L8W6-F1
#
_cell.length_a   1.000
_cell.length_b   1.000
_cell.length_c   1.000
_cell.angle_alpha   90.00
_cell.angle_beta   90.00
_cell.angle_gamma   90.00
#
_symmetry.space_group_name_H-M   'P 1'
#
loop_
_entity.id
_entity.type
_entity.pdbx_description
1 polymer ?
#
loop_
_entity_poly.entity_id
_entity_poly.type
_entity_poly.pdbx_seq_one_letter_code
_entity_poly.pdbx_strand_id
1 'polypeptide(L)'
;MKTAHAELDKEVWELREGVVEEHELGFRKALRQAALLFYIPADDDHFDVGKDVYQKALVRIEDIPVISDKAEDTPPTPTAEDTERSRDGNVDGAGDRE
;
A
#
# COMPACT_ATOMS: atom_id res chain seq x y z
N MET A 1 -35.17 13.34 18.25
CA MET A 1 -34.16 12.36 18.70
C MET A 1 -34.20 11.05 17.91
N LYS A 2 -35.38 10.50 17.54
CA LYS A 2 -35.46 9.24 16.75
C LYS A 2 -34.97 9.34 15.29
N THR A 3 -35.12 10.50 14.66
CA THR A 3 -34.71 10.74 13.26
C THR A 3 -33.19 10.77 13.07
N ALA A 4 -32.47 11.36 14.04
CA ALA A 4 -31.00 11.43 14.00
C ALA A 4 -30.33 10.05 14.04
N HIS A 5 -30.93 9.08 14.73
CA HIS A 5 -30.43 7.70 14.71
C HIS A 5 -30.64 7.03 13.36
N ALA A 6 -31.78 7.25 12.70
CA ALA A 6 -32.06 6.68 11.38
C ALA A 6 -31.16 7.27 10.28
N GLU A 7 -30.85 8.57 10.35
CA GLU A 7 -29.91 9.22 9.43
C GLU A 7 -28.49 8.69 9.63
N LEU A 8 -28.04 8.55 10.88
CA LEU A 8 -26.74 7.97 11.20
C LEU A 8 -26.63 6.51 10.74
N ASP A 9 -27.67 5.69 10.95
CA ASP A 9 -27.70 4.30 10.51
C ASP A 9 -27.61 4.20 8.98
N LYS A 10 -28.26 5.12 8.26
CA LYS A 10 -28.19 5.22 6.80
C LYS A 10 -26.77 5.58 6.33
N GLU A 11 -26.15 6.59 6.93
CA GLU A 11 -24.78 6.98 6.58
C GLU A 11 -23.77 5.86 6.85
N VAL A 12 -23.91 5.15 7.98
CA VAL A 12 -23.05 4.00 8.31
C VAL A 12 -23.23 2.87 7.29
N TRP A 13 -24.46 2.61 6.85
CA TRP A 13 -24.72 1.63 5.79
C TRP A 13 -24.09 2.03 4.47
N GLU A 14 -24.32 3.26 4.01
CA GLU A 14 -23.77 3.77 2.74
C GLU A 14 -22.24 3.76 2.74
N LEU A 15 -21.62 4.11 3.87
CA LEU A 15 -20.16 4.02 4.02
C LEU A 15 -19.67 2.57 3.95
N ARG A 16 -20.35 1.62 4.59
CA ARG A 16 -19.97 0.20 4.55
C ARG A 16 -20.03 -0.34 3.13
N GLU A 17 -21.11 -0.06 2.41
CA GLU A 17 -21.25 -0.49 1.02
C GLU A 17 -20.16 0.14 0.15
N GLY A 18 -19.91 1.44 0.27
CA GLY A 18 -18.87 2.11 -0.50
C GLY A 18 -17.46 1.56 -0.23
N VAL A 19 -17.15 1.19 1.02
CA VAL A 19 -15.88 0.55 1.36
C VAL A 19 -15.75 -0.82 0.71
N VAL A 20 -16.82 -1.63 0.72
CA VAL A 20 -16.82 -2.96 0.07
C VAL A 20 -16.66 -2.81 -1.44
N GLU A 21 -17.42 -1.93 -2.07
CA GLU A 21 -17.37 -1.69 -3.52
C GLU A 21 -15.97 -1.24 -3.98
N GLU A 22 -15.35 -0.28 -3.29
CA GLU A 22 -14.01 0.19 -3.63
C GLU A 22 -12.95 -0.88 -3.37
N HIS A 23 -13.11 -1.71 -2.34
CA HIS A 23 -12.22 -2.84 -2.08
C HIS A 23 -12.27 -3.88 -3.22
N GLU A 24 -13.48 -4.30 -3.61
CA GLU A 24 -13.67 -5.24 -4.72
C GLU A 24 -13.19 -4.67 -6.06
N LEU A 25 -13.41 -3.37 -6.28
CA LEU A 25 -12.93 -2.68 -7.47
C LEU A 25 -11.39 -2.60 -7.50
N GLY A 26 -10.76 -2.29 -6.36
CA GLY A 26 -9.31 -2.28 -6.19
C GLY A 26 -8.69 -3.65 -6.48
N PHE A 27 -9.26 -4.72 -5.92
CA PHE A 27 -8.83 -6.09 -6.15
C PHE A 27 -8.91 -6.48 -7.63
N ARG A 28 -10.05 -6.21 -8.29
CA ARG A 28 -10.21 -6.48 -9.72
C ARG A 28 -9.26 -5.67 -10.61
N LYS A 29 -8.93 -4.42 -10.22
CA LYS A 29 -7.93 -3.61 -10.92
C LYS A 29 -6.55 -4.28 -10.85
N ALA A 30 -6.15 -4.76 -9.67
CA ALA A 30 -4.88 -5.46 -9.47
C ALA A 30 -4.80 -6.76 -10.29
N LEU A 31 -5.86 -7.59 -10.31
CA LEU A 31 -5.90 -8.82 -11.12
C LEU A 31 -5.76 -8.54 -12.62
N ARG A 32 -6.44 -7.50 -13.14
CA ARG A 32 -6.27 -7.09 -14.55
C ARG A 32 -4.84 -6.63 -14.86
N GLN A 33 -4.19 -5.92 -13.94
CA GLN A 33 -2.79 -5.55 -14.10
C GLN A 33 -1.87 -6.77 -14.08
N ALA A 34 -2.10 -7.71 -13.17
CA ALA A 34 -1.35 -8.96 -13.09
C ALA A 34 -1.48 -9.80 -14.37
N ALA A 35 -2.69 -9.86 -14.94
CA ALA A 35 -2.95 -10.54 -16.21
C ALA A 35 -2.17 -9.93 -17.37
N LEU A 36 -2.12 -8.59 -17.44
CA LEU A 36 -1.36 -7.87 -18.47
C LEU A 36 0.16 -8.07 -18.33
N LEU A 37 0.67 -7.98 -17.10
CA LEU A 37 2.11 -7.92 -16.84
C LEU A 37 2.77 -9.30 -16.71
N PHE A 38 2.03 -10.29 -16.20
CA PHE A 38 2.58 -11.57 -15.78
C PHE A 38 1.84 -12.79 -16.36
N TYR A 39 0.88 -12.59 -17.28
CA TYR A 39 0.06 -13.67 -17.88
C TYR A 39 -0.69 -14.53 -16.86
N ILE A 40 -1.01 -13.94 -15.70
CA ILE A 40 -1.83 -14.57 -14.67
C ILE A 40 -3.30 -14.43 -15.09
N PRO A 41 -4.11 -15.52 -15.15
CA PRO A 41 -5.52 -15.38 -15.49
C PRO A 41 -6.25 -14.51 -14.46
N ALA A 42 -7.01 -13.53 -14.93
CA ALA A 42 -7.74 -12.61 -14.04
C ALA A 42 -8.97 -13.27 -13.38
N ASP A 43 -9.37 -14.42 -13.90
CA ASP A 43 -10.46 -15.30 -13.47
C ASP A 43 -9.94 -16.60 -12.83
N ASP A 44 -8.69 -16.60 -12.35
CA ASP A 44 -8.11 -17.74 -11.67
C ASP A 44 -8.74 -17.92 -10.27
N ASP A 45 -9.44 -19.04 -10.08
CA ASP A 45 -10.14 -19.41 -8.83
C ASP A 45 -9.19 -19.61 -7.62
N HIS A 46 -7.87 -19.63 -7.81
CA HIS A 46 -6.91 -19.71 -6.71
C HIS A 46 -6.76 -18.38 -5.96
N PHE A 47 -7.16 -17.24 -6.55
CA PHE A 47 -7.16 -15.95 -5.87
C PHE A 47 -8.36 -15.84 -4.92
N ASP A 48 -8.07 -15.83 -3.62
CA ASP A 48 -9.08 -15.82 -2.56
C ASP A 48 -8.73 -14.74 -1.53
N VAL A 49 -9.56 -13.71 -1.43
CA VAL A 49 -9.38 -12.58 -0.49
C VAL A 49 -9.48 -13.01 0.98
N GLY A 50 -10.03 -14.20 1.25
CA GLY A 50 -10.05 -14.81 2.59
C GLY A 50 -8.76 -15.56 2.94
N LYS A 51 -7.80 -15.66 2.02
CA LYS A 51 -6.49 -16.28 2.23
C LYS A 51 -5.36 -15.25 2.12
N ASP A 52 -4.25 -15.57 2.76
CA ASP A 52 -2.98 -14.85 2.65
C ASP A 52 -1.82 -15.83 2.52
N VAL A 53 -0.64 -15.34 2.12
CA VAL A 53 0.57 -16.13 1.98
C VAL A 53 1.26 -16.28 3.34
N TYR A 54 1.14 -17.46 3.93
CA TYR A 54 1.85 -17.83 5.16
C TYR A 54 2.75 -19.04 4.92
N GLN A 55 4.03 -18.93 5.30
CA GLN A 55 5.02 -20.00 5.11
C GLN A 55 5.07 -20.56 3.66
N LYS A 56 4.94 -19.68 2.66
CA LYS A 56 4.90 -20.00 1.22
C LYS A 56 3.68 -20.83 0.77
N ALA A 57 2.60 -20.86 1.56
CA ALA A 57 1.33 -21.47 1.19
C ALA A 57 0.19 -20.46 1.34
N LEU A 58 -0.89 -20.65 0.59
CA LEU A 58 -2.14 -19.90 0.78
C LEU A 58 -2.91 -20.50 1.94
N VAL A 59 -3.12 -19.72 2.99
CA VAL A 59 -3.76 -20.13 4.25
C VAL A 59 -4.87 -19.13 4.57
N ARG A 60 -5.97 -19.59 5.19
CA ARG A 60 -7.06 -18.68 5.60
C ARG A 60 -6.51 -17.69 6.63
N ILE A 61 -6.91 -16.43 6.52
CA ILE A 61 -6.42 -15.35 7.39
C ILE A 61 -6.64 -15.67 8.88
N GLU A 62 -7.76 -16.31 9.22
CA GLU A 62 -8.10 -16.73 10.58
C GLU A 62 -7.19 -17.82 11.18
N ASP A 63 -6.48 -18.58 10.33
CA ASP A 63 -5.56 -19.64 10.75
C ASP A 63 -4.11 -19.12 10.89
N ILE A 64 -3.84 -17.88 10.49
CA ILE A 64 -2.52 -17.26 10.60
C ILE A 64 -2.33 -16.73 12.03
N PRO A 65 -1.28 -17.15 12.75
CA PRO A 65 -1.02 -16.65 14.10
C PRO A 65 -0.85 -15.13 14.09
N VAL A 66 -1.61 -14.43 14.93
CA VAL A 66 -1.44 -12.98 15.14
C VAL A 66 -0.11 -12.77 15.84
N ILE A 67 0.91 -12.37 15.08
CA ILE A 67 2.18 -11.93 15.64
C ILE A 67 1.91 -10.52 16.19
N SER A 68 1.87 -10.37 17.51
CA SER A 68 1.79 -9.05 18.14
C SER A 68 3.14 -8.34 17.97
N ASP A 69 3.36 -7.73 16.82
CA ASP A 69 4.51 -6.85 16.60
C ASP A 69 4.28 -5.54 17.35
N LYS A 70 4.60 -5.55 18.66
CA LYS A 70 5.07 -4.35 19.36
C LYS A 70 6.55 -4.17 19.02
N ALA A 71 6.87 -4.00 17.74
CA ALA A 71 8.20 -3.59 17.31
C ALA A 71 8.11 -2.11 16.94
N GLU A 72 8.81 -1.31 17.74
CA GLU A 72 9.10 0.11 17.57
C GLU A 72 9.08 0.59 16.12
N ASP A 73 8.09 1.40 15.79
CA ASP A 73 8.18 2.43 14.76
C ASP A 73 9.03 3.59 15.30
N THR A 74 10.23 3.27 15.80
CA THR A 74 11.22 4.29 16.16
C THR A 74 11.93 4.65 14.86
N PRO A 75 11.76 5.88 14.34
CA PRO A 75 12.47 6.32 13.15
C PRO A 75 13.98 6.19 13.41
N PRO A 76 14.78 5.73 12.44
CA PRO A 76 16.23 5.75 12.59
C PRO A 76 16.66 7.19 12.90
N THR A 77 17.33 7.37 14.04
CA THR A 77 17.91 8.67 14.41
C THR A 77 18.96 9.00 13.35
N PRO A 78 18.91 10.17 12.68
CA PRO A 78 19.90 10.51 11.67
C PRO A 78 21.27 10.61 12.33
N THR A 79 22.18 9.69 11.99
CA THR A 79 23.60 9.79 12.33
C THR A 79 24.23 10.91 11.51
N ALA A 80 25.01 11.75 12.18
CA ALA A 80 25.56 13.01 11.68
C ALA A 80 26.72 12.87 10.66
N GLU A 81 26.68 11.88 9.77
CA GLU A 81 27.78 11.61 8.81
C GLU A 81 27.44 11.94 7.35
N ASP A 82 26.25 12.46 7.02
CA ASP A 82 25.91 12.91 5.66
C ASP A 82 26.40 14.35 5.34
N THR A 83 27.12 14.99 6.26
CA THR A 83 27.75 16.30 6.00
C THR A 83 29.19 16.09 5.58
N GLU A 84 29.43 15.74 4.31
CA GLU A 84 30.58 16.19 3.51
C GLU A 84 30.70 15.40 2.18
N ARG A 85 29.90 15.75 1.16
CA ARG A 85 30.35 15.62 -0.23
C ARG A 85 29.60 16.53 -1.22
N SER A 86 29.63 17.83 -0.98
CA SER A 86 29.23 18.84 -1.97
C SER A 86 30.25 19.98 -2.02
N ARG A 87 31.44 19.71 -2.56
CA ARG A 87 32.39 20.74 -3.02
C ARG A 87 33.25 20.21 -4.17
N ASP A 88 32.69 20.27 -5.36
CA ASP A 88 33.41 20.42 -6.63
C ASP A 88 32.49 21.33 -7.46
N GLY A 89 32.82 22.52 -7.96
CA GLY A 89 34.02 23.33 -8.02
C GLY A 89 33.66 24.42 -9.02
N ASN A 90 33.36 25.63 -8.55
CA ASN A 90 33.21 26.80 -9.40
C ASN A 90 34.61 27.21 -9.90
N VAL A 91 34.87 27.09 -11.19
CA VAL A 91 36.05 27.70 -11.83
C VAL A 91 35.54 28.65 -12.91
N ASP A 92 35.58 29.93 -12.56
CA ASP A 92 35.52 31.05 -13.49
C ASP A 92 36.72 31.00 -14.45
N GLY A 93 36.46 31.09 -15.75
CA GLY A 93 37.47 31.17 -16.80
C GLY A 93 36.98 32.05 -17.95
N ALA A 94 37.52 33.27 -18.02
CA ALA A 94 37.23 34.30 -19.00
C ALA A 94 37.98 34.11 -20.34
N GLY A 95 37.41 34.66 -21.41
CA GLY A 95 38.06 34.99 -22.71
C GLY A 95 38.14 33.82 -23.70
N ASP A 96 38.15 33.98 -25.01
CA ASP A 96 38.01 35.13 -25.91
C ASP A 96 37.74 34.55 -27.32
N ARG A 97 37.37 35.42 -28.26
CA ARG A 97 37.07 35.25 -29.71
C ARG A 97 37.72 34.08 -30.49
N GLU A 98 36.97 33.53 -31.46
CA GLU A 98 37.09 33.79 -32.92
C GLU A 98 35.85 33.32 -33.69
#